data_AF-A0A524LAU6-F1
#
_entry.id   AF-A0A524LAU6-F1
#
_cell.length_a   1.000
_cell.length_b   1.000
_cell.length_c   1.000
_cell.angle_alpha   90.00
_cell.angle_beta   90.00
_cell.angle_gamma   90.00
#
_symmetry.space_group_name_H-M   'P 1'
#
loop_
_entity.id
_entity.type
_entity.pdbx_description
1 polymer ?
#
loop_
_entity_poly.entity_id
_entity_poly.type
_entity_poly.pdbx_seq_one_letter_code
_entity_poly.pdbx_strand_id
1 'polypeptide(L)'
;MKQNQLVLISSEVIPDAIVEAHAQTLSESLWDTVKNKFLNIILREPALLELASRKDPGVIAFCDNLLREEDQESWFSSLKALETLNTYDAAQRLLVLCGTSSTGDRKIVLNVLARVLSSSQREGFRRLIRSVVSPGELDVSNWTQTALRVLEAVCAEKGVQIVDPAGLPLSNLGQTLQPSIYFDTKS
;
A
#
# COMPACT_ATOMS: atom_id res chain seq x y z
N MET A 1 28.81 10.43 45.91
CA MET A 1 28.59 10.06 44.49
C MET A 1 27.54 11.02 43.94
N LYS A 2 27.89 11.93 43.01
CA LYS A 2 26.91 12.87 42.44
C LYS A 2 26.06 12.13 41.40
N GLN A 3 24.75 12.14 41.55
CA GLN A 3 23.82 11.64 40.54
C GLN A 3 23.90 12.56 39.31
N ASN A 4 24.48 12.06 38.22
CA ASN A 4 24.38 12.68 36.91
C ASN A 4 23.00 12.34 36.34
N GLN A 5 21.98 13.14 36.67
CA GLN A 5 20.67 13.04 36.03
C GLN A 5 20.39 14.33 35.25
N LEU A 6 20.00 14.15 33.99
CA LEU A 6 19.53 15.21 33.11
C LEU A 6 18.01 15.08 32.97
N VAL A 7 17.32 16.20 33.11
CA VAL A 7 15.89 16.32 32.82
C VAL A 7 15.75 16.92 31.43
N LEU A 8 15.15 16.16 30.51
CA LEU A 8 14.88 16.60 29.16
C LEU A 8 13.55 17.36 29.14
N ILE A 9 13.55 18.55 28.55
CA ILE A 9 12.40 19.41 28.39
C ILE A 9 12.19 19.59 26.88
N SER A 10 10.98 19.35 26.39
CA SER A 10 10.64 19.63 24.99
C SER A 10 10.57 21.14 24.78
N SER A 11 11.32 21.66 23.80
CA SER A 11 11.19 23.06 23.36
C SER A 11 10.31 23.06 22.11
N GLU A 12 9.16 23.72 22.17
CA GLU A 12 8.12 23.66 21.13
C GLU A 12 8.39 24.55 19.90
N VAL A 13 9.60 25.05 19.68
CA VAL A 13 9.91 25.83 18.47
C VAL A 13 11.26 25.43 17.91
N ILE A 14 11.25 24.38 17.07
CA ILE A 14 12.35 24.12 16.15
C ILE A 14 12.04 24.96 14.89
N PRO A 15 12.94 25.87 14.46
CA PRO A 15 12.76 26.60 13.21
C PRO A 15 12.54 25.65 12.04
N ASP A 16 11.55 25.91 11.18
CA ASP A 16 11.20 25.06 10.03
C ASP A 16 12.43 24.73 9.16
N ALA A 17 13.37 25.67 9.02
CA ALA A 17 14.63 25.47 8.30
C ALA A 17 15.53 24.36 8.89
N ILE A 18 15.51 24.16 10.22
CA ILE A 18 16.25 23.10 10.90
C ILE A 18 15.53 21.75 10.69
N VAL A 19 14.19 21.74 10.72
CA VAL A 19 13.38 20.55 10.42
C VAL A 19 13.59 20.09 8.97
N GLU A 20 13.57 21.02 8.01
CA GLU A 20 13.82 20.73 6.59
C GLU A 20 15.25 20.24 6.34
N ALA A 21 16.27 20.88 6.92
CA ALA A 21 17.66 20.45 6.78
C ALA A 21 17.92 19.06 7.42
N HIS A 22 17.31 18.78 8.57
CA HIS A 22 17.37 17.45 9.17
C HIS A 22 16.61 16.42 8.33
N ALA A 23 15.45 16.77 7.77
CA ALA A 23 14.69 15.88 6.90
C ALA A 23 15.48 15.49 5.65
N GLN A 24 16.17 16.45 5.03
CA GLN A 24 17.05 16.23 3.87
C GLN A 24 18.25 15.32 4.22
N THR A 25 18.94 15.60 5.33
CA THR A 25 20.08 14.79 5.79
C THR A 25 19.67 13.34 6.08
N LEU A 26 18.49 13.16 6.69
CA LEU A 26 17.92 11.83 6.93
C LEU A 26 17.57 11.13 5.61
N SER A 27 16.95 11.83 4.65
CA SER A 27 16.64 11.25 3.33
C SER A 27 17.89 10.81 2.57
N GLU A 28 19.00 11.57 2.62
CA GLU A 28 20.28 11.15 2.03
C GLU A 28 20.79 9.85 2.66
N SER A 29 20.79 9.76 3.99
CA SER A 29 21.23 8.55 4.71
C SER A 29 20.35 7.31 4.42
N LEU A 30 19.06 7.52 4.23
CA LEU A 30 18.12 6.46 3.83
C LEU A 30 18.40 6.01 2.40
N TRP A 31 18.64 6.93 1.47
CA TRP A 31 19.01 6.60 0.11
C TRP A 31 20.33 5.82 0.01
N ASP A 32 21.33 6.19 0.81
CA ASP A 32 22.60 5.46 0.89
C ASP A 32 22.36 4.02 1.37
N THR A 33 21.51 3.84 2.37
CA THR A 33 21.12 2.52 2.88
C THR A 33 20.42 1.69 1.80
N VAL A 34 19.41 2.26 1.14
CA VAL A 34 18.60 1.58 0.11
C VAL A 34 19.43 1.17 -1.12
N LYS A 35 20.36 2.04 -1.55
CA LYS A 35 21.21 1.80 -2.72
C LYS A 35 22.39 0.86 -2.45
N ASN A 36 22.73 0.62 -1.18
CA ASN A 36 23.85 -0.22 -0.82
C ASN A 36 23.52 -1.72 -1.00
N LYS A 37 23.86 -2.27 -2.16
CA LYS A 37 23.64 -3.69 -2.52
C LYS A 37 24.38 -4.70 -1.64
N PHE A 38 25.34 -4.26 -0.81
CA PHE A 38 26.02 -5.13 0.16
C PHE A 38 25.21 -5.32 1.46
N LEU A 39 24.18 -4.50 1.68
CA LEU A 39 23.29 -4.65 2.83
C LEU A 39 22.18 -5.67 2.52
N ASN A 40 21.85 -6.45 3.55
CA ASN A 40 20.72 -7.37 3.50
C ASN A 40 19.39 -6.61 3.33
N ILE A 41 18.41 -7.23 2.65
CA ILE A 41 17.09 -6.63 2.41
C ILE A 41 16.39 -6.20 3.70
N ILE A 42 16.64 -6.87 4.84
CA ILE A 42 16.08 -6.53 6.15
C ILE A 42 16.42 -5.09 6.57
N LEU A 43 17.54 -4.54 6.10
CA LEU A 43 17.93 -3.15 6.35
C LEU A 43 17.50 -2.22 5.22
N ARG A 44 17.52 -2.70 3.97
CA ARG A 44 17.16 -1.91 2.80
C ARG A 44 15.65 -1.65 2.70
N GLU A 45 14.82 -2.65 2.97
CA GLU A 45 13.36 -2.54 2.84
C GLU A 45 12.78 -1.48 3.79
N PRO A 46 13.04 -1.48 5.11
CA PRO A 46 12.49 -0.44 5.99
C PRO A 46 12.91 0.97 5.59
N ALA A 47 14.15 1.15 5.12
CA ALA A 47 14.62 2.44 4.63
C ALA A 47 13.87 2.88 3.36
N LEU A 48 13.59 1.95 2.45
CA LEU A 48 12.79 2.23 1.26
C LEU A 48 11.33 2.55 1.60
N LEU A 49 10.74 1.84 2.56
CA LEU A 49 9.37 2.10 3.02
C LEU A 49 9.26 3.46 3.72
N GLU A 50 10.29 3.88 4.45
CA GLU A 50 10.32 5.21 5.06
C GLU A 50 10.46 6.32 4.01
N LEU A 51 11.31 6.15 2.99
CA LEU A 51 11.35 7.08 1.85
C LEU A 51 9.97 7.15 1.15
N ALA A 52 9.32 6.00 0.98
CA ALA A 52 8.00 5.92 0.36
C ALA A 52 6.90 6.61 1.20
N SER A 53 6.90 6.42 2.53
CA SER A 53 5.93 7.03 3.44
C SER A 53 6.03 8.56 3.43
N ARG A 54 7.25 9.08 3.32
CA ARG A 54 7.58 10.51 3.18
C ARG A 54 7.34 11.05 1.77
N LYS A 55 7.07 10.17 0.80
CA LYS A 55 6.90 10.48 -0.64
C LYS A 55 8.14 11.14 -1.23
N ASP A 56 9.31 10.67 -0.81
CA ASP A 56 10.57 11.26 -1.25
C ASP A 56 10.74 11.15 -2.78
N PRO A 57 11.27 12.20 -3.43
CA PRO A 57 11.49 12.19 -4.86
C PRO A 57 12.38 11.01 -5.29
N GLY A 58 12.03 10.37 -6.40
CA GLY A 58 12.83 9.27 -6.97
C GLY A 58 12.47 7.88 -6.48
N VAL A 59 11.64 7.71 -5.44
CA VAL A 59 11.17 6.39 -4.98
C VAL A 59 10.51 5.61 -6.11
N ILE A 60 9.62 6.24 -6.89
CA ILE A 60 8.95 5.58 -8.03
C ILE A 60 9.98 5.09 -9.07
N ALA A 61 10.92 5.96 -9.47
CA ALA A 61 11.94 5.60 -10.44
C ALA A 61 12.87 4.49 -9.93
N PHE A 62 13.14 4.49 -8.62
CA PHE A 62 13.91 3.44 -7.98
C PHE A 62 13.15 2.10 -7.97
N CYS A 63 11.85 2.10 -7.61
CA CYS A 63 10.99 0.92 -7.71
C CYS A 63 10.91 0.38 -9.15
N ASP A 64 10.84 1.25 -10.17
CA ASP A 64 10.86 0.85 -11.57
C ASP A 64 12.15 0.08 -11.94
N ASN A 65 13.28 0.39 -11.29
CA ASN A 65 14.53 -0.36 -11.48
C ASN A 65 14.48 -1.70 -10.74
N LEU A 66 14.05 -1.72 -9.48
CA LEU A 66 13.95 -2.95 -8.68
C LEU A 66 12.99 -3.98 -9.31
N LEU A 67 11.89 -3.52 -9.91
CA LEU A 67 10.92 -4.37 -10.61
C LEU A 67 11.51 -5.09 -11.83
N ARG A 68 12.66 -4.64 -12.34
CA ARG A 68 13.38 -5.24 -13.48
C ARG A 68 14.53 -6.13 -13.04
N GLU A 69 14.91 -6.09 -11.75
CA GLU A 69 15.94 -6.97 -11.23
C GLU A 69 15.39 -8.40 -11.09
N GLU A 70 16.26 -9.40 -11.22
CA GLU A 70 15.88 -10.82 -11.03
C GLU A 70 15.71 -11.18 -9.55
N ASP A 71 16.10 -10.29 -8.64
CA ASP A 71 15.99 -10.48 -7.20
C ASP A 71 14.54 -10.36 -6.72
N GLN A 72 13.99 -11.49 -6.28
CA GLN A 72 12.61 -11.58 -5.82
C GLN A 72 12.38 -10.74 -4.55
N GLU A 73 13.36 -10.62 -3.66
CA GLU A 73 13.24 -9.81 -2.45
C GLU A 73 13.09 -8.33 -2.80
N SER A 74 13.98 -7.82 -3.65
CA SER A 74 13.90 -6.44 -4.17
C SER A 74 12.60 -6.18 -4.95
N TRP A 75 12.12 -7.17 -5.71
CA TRP A 75 10.82 -7.09 -6.39
C TRP A 75 9.67 -6.90 -5.40
N PHE A 76 9.59 -7.72 -4.34
CA PHE A 76 8.56 -7.58 -3.31
C PHE A 76 8.67 -6.27 -2.53
N SER A 77 9.88 -5.85 -2.16
CA SER A 77 10.08 -4.57 -1.46
C SER A 77 9.64 -3.38 -2.32
N SER A 78 9.81 -3.45 -3.64
CA SER A 78 9.33 -2.41 -4.56
C SER A 78 7.79 -2.35 -4.62
N LEU A 79 7.10 -3.49 -4.58
CA LEU A 79 5.64 -3.52 -4.52
C LEU A 79 5.12 -2.91 -3.22
N LYS A 80 5.72 -3.26 -2.07
CA LYS A 80 5.37 -2.67 -0.78
C LYS A 80 5.61 -1.15 -0.79
N ALA A 81 6.72 -0.70 -1.36
CA ALA A 81 7.02 0.73 -1.46
C ALA A 81 6.01 1.48 -2.35
N LEU A 82 5.59 0.90 -3.47
CA LEU A 82 4.53 1.45 -4.32
C LEU A 82 3.16 1.47 -3.60
N GLU A 83 2.86 0.44 -2.80
CA GLU A 83 1.69 0.41 -1.92
C GLU A 83 1.74 1.54 -0.88
N THR A 84 2.89 1.71 -0.22
CA THR A 84 3.12 2.74 0.81
C THR A 84 3.03 4.15 0.25
N LEU A 85 3.53 4.40 -0.97
CA LEU A 85 3.40 5.70 -1.63
C LEU A 85 1.93 6.13 -1.75
N ASN A 86 1.04 5.18 -2.08
CA ASN A 86 -0.39 5.40 -2.24
C ASN A 86 -0.73 6.65 -3.06
N THR A 87 -0.02 6.84 -4.17
CA THR A 87 -0.20 7.97 -5.10
C THR A 87 -0.80 7.53 -6.42
N TYR A 88 -1.33 8.50 -7.18
CA TYR A 88 -1.83 8.27 -8.54
C TYR A 88 -0.77 7.58 -9.43
N ASP A 89 0.48 8.05 -9.38
CA ASP A 89 1.57 7.51 -10.20
C ASP A 89 1.93 6.08 -9.77
N ALA A 90 1.96 5.79 -8.48
CA ALA A 90 2.21 4.44 -7.98
C ALA A 90 1.12 3.46 -8.42
N ALA A 91 -0.16 3.84 -8.30
CA ALA A 91 -1.28 3.04 -8.80
C ALA A 91 -1.21 2.83 -10.32
N GLN A 92 -0.78 3.85 -11.08
CA GLN A 92 -0.60 3.74 -12.53
C GLN A 92 0.54 2.76 -12.89
N ARG A 93 1.65 2.77 -12.15
CA ARG A 93 2.74 1.79 -12.34
C ARG A 93 2.28 0.36 -12.05
N LEU A 94 1.58 0.15 -10.93
CA LEU A 94 1.01 -1.14 -10.56
C LEU A 94 -0.01 -1.65 -11.60
N LEU A 95 -0.81 -0.76 -12.18
CA LEU A 95 -1.75 -1.09 -13.26
C LEU A 95 -1.03 -1.63 -14.51
N VAL A 96 0.03 -0.92 -14.96
CA VAL A 96 0.83 -1.35 -16.10
C VAL A 96 1.52 -2.67 -15.80
N LEU A 97 2.16 -2.78 -14.63
CA LEU A 97 2.87 -3.98 -14.20
C LEU A 97 1.94 -5.20 -14.20
N CYS A 98 0.75 -5.09 -13.62
CA CYS A 98 -0.24 -6.17 -13.58
C CYS A 98 -0.63 -6.65 -14.99
N GLY A 99 -0.76 -5.73 -15.95
CA GLY A 99 -1.05 -6.05 -17.35
C GLY A 99 0.06 -6.81 -18.07
N THR A 100 1.33 -6.57 -17.70
CA THR A 100 2.51 -7.19 -18.33
C THR A 100 3.03 -8.42 -17.59
N SER A 101 2.65 -8.61 -16.33
CA SER A 101 3.10 -9.73 -15.49
C SER A 101 2.62 -11.10 -15.96
N SER A 102 3.40 -12.13 -15.61
CA SER A 102 3.01 -13.54 -15.70
C SER A 102 1.75 -13.84 -14.86
N THR A 103 1.06 -14.96 -15.11
CA THR A 103 -0.19 -15.29 -14.40
C THR A 103 -0.01 -15.36 -12.88
N GLY A 104 1.15 -15.83 -12.39
CA GLY A 104 1.45 -15.91 -10.96
C GLY A 104 1.61 -14.52 -10.33
N ASP A 105 2.53 -13.74 -10.88
CA ASP A 105 2.85 -12.39 -10.35
C ASP A 105 1.66 -11.45 -10.52
N ARG A 106 0.88 -11.61 -11.58
CA ARG A 106 -0.31 -10.79 -11.86
C ARG A 106 -1.28 -10.79 -10.68
N LYS A 107 -1.50 -11.92 -10.02
CA LYS A 107 -2.39 -11.99 -8.84
C LYS A 107 -1.85 -11.16 -7.66
N ILE A 108 -0.54 -11.22 -7.44
CA ILE A 108 0.13 -10.47 -6.38
C ILE A 108 0.01 -8.98 -6.67
N VAL A 109 0.37 -8.55 -7.89
CA VAL A 109 0.31 -7.13 -8.29
C VAL A 109 -1.13 -6.62 -8.28
N LEU A 110 -2.11 -7.44 -8.71
CA LEU A 110 -3.53 -7.10 -8.66
C LEU A 110 -3.97 -6.82 -7.21
N ASN A 111 -3.55 -7.68 -6.26
CA ASN A 111 -3.88 -7.51 -4.85
C ASN A 111 -3.30 -6.21 -4.28
N VAL A 112 -2.04 -5.91 -4.58
CA VAL A 112 -1.39 -4.64 -4.18
C VAL A 112 -2.10 -3.43 -4.80
N LEU A 113 -2.39 -3.48 -6.11
CA LEU A 113 -3.12 -2.42 -6.81
C LEU A 113 -4.50 -2.16 -6.19
N ALA A 114 -5.21 -3.19 -5.76
CA ALA A 114 -6.54 -3.07 -5.17
C ALA A 114 -6.55 -2.25 -3.85
N ARG A 115 -5.44 -2.28 -3.10
CA ARG A 115 -5.26 -1.56 -1.82
C ARG A 115 -4.94 -0.08 -1.98
N VAL A 116 -4.45 0.32 -3.16
CA VAL A 116 -4.15 1.74 -3.49
C VAL A 116 -5.04 2.30 -4.60
N LEU A 117 -6.07 1.54 -5.01
CA LEU A 117 -6.88 1.89 -6.17
C LEU A 117 -7.70 3.17 -5.95
N SER A 118 -7.48 4.15 -6.80
CA SER A 118 -8.31 5.36 -6.87
C SER A 118 -9.36 5.28 -8.00
N SER A 119 -10.31 6.21 -8.01
CA SER A 119 -11.32 6.31 -9.07
C SER A 119 -10.72 6.47 -10.46
N SER A 120 -9.54 7.09 -10.58
CA SER A 120 -8.86 7.34 -11.85
C SER A 120 -8.39 6.08 -12.57
N GLN A 121 -8.05 5.01 -11.83
CA GLN A 121 -7.61 3.73 -12.41
C GLN A 121 -8.74 2.69 -12.52
N ARG A 122 -9.97 3.05 -12.15
CA ARG A 122 -11.11 2.13 -12.02
C ARG A 122 -11.34 1.26 -13.25
N GLU A 123 -11.36 1.87 -14.45
CA GLU A 123 -11.65 1.14 -15.69
C GLU A 123 -10.48 0.21 -16.10
N GLY A 124 -9.23 0.65 -15.89
CA GLY A 124 -8.07 -0.22 -16.09
C GLY A 124 -8.12 -1.44 -15.18
N PHE A 125 -8.40 -1.23 -13.89
CA PHE A 125 -8.53 -2.30 -12.90
C PHE A 125 -9.68 -3.25 -13.23
N ARG A 126 -10.83 -2.73 -13.68
CA ARG A 126 -11.98 -3.55 -14.12
C ARG A 126 -11.60 -4.53 -15.23
N ARG A 127 -10.83 -4.07 -16.23
CA ARG A 127 -10.36 -4.93 -17.33
C ARG A 127 -9.44 -6.04 -16.83
N LEU A 128 -8.53 -5.73 -15.90
CA LEU A 128 -7.62 -6.70 -15.30
C LEU A 128 -8.39 -7.75 -14.49
N ILE A 129 -9.25 -7.32 -13.55
CA ILE A 129 -10.07 -8.25 -12.75
C ILE A 129 -10.91 -9.16 -13.65
N ARG A 130 -11.55 -8.62 -14.70
CA ARG A 130 -12.35 -9.42 -15.63
C ARG A 130 -11.56 -10.56 -16.26
N SER A 131 -10.27 -10.36 -16.52
CA SER A 131 -9.40 -11.40 -17.10
C SER A 131 -8.92 -12.45 -16.08
N VAL A 132 -8.87 -12.12 -14.79
CA VAL A 132 -8.28 -12.97 -13.75
C VAL A 132 -9.32 -13.67 -12.88
N VAL A 133 -10.48 -13.04 -12.66
CA VAL A 133 -11.47 -13.53 -11.69
C VAL A 133 -12.14 -14.82 -12.18
N SER A 134 -12.14 -15.81 -11.31
CA SER A 134 -12.80 -17.11 -11.42
C SER A 134 -13.46 -17.46 -10.08
N PRO A 135 -14.48 -18.34 -10.05
CA PRO A 135 -15.02 -18.85 -8.80
C PRO A 135 -13.93 -19.45 -7.90
N GLY A 136 -13.95 -19.13 -6.61
CA GLY A 136 -12.97 -19.57 -5.63
C GLY A 136 -12.82 -18.59 -4.47
N GLU A 137 -11.85 -18.84 -3.62
CA GLU A 137 -11.50 -17.95 -2.51
C GLU A 137 -10.59 -16.81 -2.99
N LEU A 138 -10.92 -15.59 -2.59
CA LEU A 138 -10.15 -14.39 -2.87
C LEU A 138 -10.00 -13.60 -1.58
N ASP A 139 -8.76 -13.44 -1.13
CA ASP A 139 -8.46 -12.53 -0.02
C ASP A 139 -8.55 -11.08 -0.51
N VAL A 140 -9.58 -10.38 -0.03
CA VAL A 140 -9.83 -8.97 -0.30
C VAL A 140 -9.45 -8.06 0.88
N SER A 141 -8.66 -8.58 1.82
CA SER A 141 -8.22 -7.82 2.99
C SER A 141 -7.51 -6.53 2.59
N ASN A 142 -7.93 -5.43 3.21
CA ASN A 142 -7.42 -4.07 2.97
C ASN A 142 -7.67 -3.51 1.56
N TRP A 143 -8.52 -4.15 0.75
CA TRP A 143 -8.91 -3.57 -0.54
C TRP A 143 -9.66 -2.27 -0.35
N THR A 144 -9.43 -1.31 -1.25
CA THR A 144 -10.21 -0.07 -1.25
C THR A 144 -11.67 -0.35 -1.59
N GLN A 145 -12.57 0.51 -1.12
CA GLN A 145 -13.98 0.45 -1.49
C GLN A 145 -14.20 0.52 -3.02
N THR A 146 -13.33 1.24 -3.73
CA THR A 146 -13.35 1.32 -5.20
C THR A 146 -13.08 -0.05 -5.81
N ALA A 147 -12.07 -0.77 -5.32
CA ALA A 147 -11.73 -2.10 -5.81
C ALA A 147 -12.85 -3.10 -5.54
N LEU A 148 -13.44 -3.09 -4.34
CA LEU A 148 -14.56 -3.96 -3.97
C LEU A 148 -15.77 -3.74 -4.88
N ARG A 149 -16.17 -2.48 -5.13
CA ARG A 149 -17.28 -2.18 -6.04
C ARG A 149 -17.03 -2.62 -7.48
N VAL A 150 -15.78 -2.54 -7.94
CA VAL A 150 -15.41 -3.05 -9.27
C VAL A 150 -15.48 -4.57 -9.30
N LEU A 151 -14.99 -5.25 -8.27
CA LEU A 151 -15.08 -6.71 -8.15
C LEU A 151 -16.54 -7.17 -8.17
N GLU A 152 -17.41 -6.56 -7.36
CA GLU A 152 -18.85 -6.84 -7.33
C GLU A 152 -19.49 -6.71 -8.71
N ALA A 153 -19.22 -5.61 -9.41
CA ALA A 153 -19.75 -5.39 -10.75
C ALA A 153 -19.27 -6.45 -11.74
N VAL A 154 -17.98 -6.81 -11.73
CA VAL A 154 -17.43 -7.82 -12.63
C VAL A 154 -17.96 -9.23 -12.31
N CYS A 155 -18.09 -9.56 -11.03
CA CYS A 155 -18.66 -10.84 -10.62
C CYS A 155 -20.13 -10.95 -11.05
N ALA A 156 -20.92 -9.91 -10.85
CA ALA A 156 -22.31 -9.86 -11.33
C ALA A 156 -22.40 -10.05 -12.86
N GLU A 157 -21.54 -9.38 -13.63
CA GLU A 157 -21.45 -9.55 -15.09
C GLU A 157 -21.09 -10.99 -15.52
N LYS A 158 -20.34 -11.72 -14.69
CA LYS A 158 -19.96 -13.11 -14.93
C LYS A 158 -20.93 -14.13 -14.34
N GLY A 159 -21.99 -13.69 -13.65
CA GLY A 159 -22.88 -14.58 -12.92
C GLY A 159 -22.23 -15.25 -11.70
N VAL A 160 -21.17 -14.67 -11.16
CA VAL A 160 -20.48 -15.15 -9.94
C VAL A 160 -21.11 -14.45 -8.74
N GLN A 161 -21.64 -15.22 -7.81
CA GLN A 161 -22.14 -14.71 -6.54
C GLN A 161 -20.96 -14.53 -5.57
N ILE A 162 -20.90 -13.35 -4.93
CA ILE A 162 -19.90 -13.08 -3.89
C ILE A 162 -20.56 -13.31 -2.53
N VAL A 163 -19.94 -14.17 -1.72
CA VAL A 163 -20.36 -14.48 -0.35
C VAL A 163 -19.21 -14.24 0.63
N ASP A 164 -19.54 -13.92 1.87
CA ASP A 164 -18.59 -13.90 2.98
C ASP A 164 -18.25 -15.34 3.45
N PRO A 165 -17.33 -15.53 4.42
CA PRO A 165 -17.00 -16.86 4.94
C PRO A 165 -18.18 -17.60 5.59
N ALA A 166 -19.26 -16.89 5.95
CA ALA A 166 -20.49 -17.46 6.50
C ALA A 166 -21.53 -17.79 5.40
N GLY A 167 -21.21 -17.54 4.12
CA GLY A 167 -22.10 -17.76 2.98
C GLY A 167 -23.11 -16.65 2.73
N LEU A 168 -22.97 -15.49 3.38
CA LEU A 168 -23.87 -14.34 3.22
C LEU A 168 -23.43 -13.43 2.07
N PRO A 169 -24.36 -12.86 1.29
CA PRO A 169 -24.01 -11.93 0.21
C PRO A 169 -23.28 -10.67 0.71
N LEU A 170 -22.18 -10.31 0.04
CA LEU A 170 -21.34 -9.16 0.40
C LEU A 170 -22.06 -7.80 0.31
N SER A 171 -23.15 -7.72 -0.46
CA SER A 171 -24.02 -6.54 -0.60
C SER A 171 -24.63 -6.01 0.71
N ASN A 172 -24.55 -6.75 1.80
CA ASN A 172 -25.06 -6.34 3.12
C ASN A 172 -24.00 -5.69 4.03
N LEU A 173 -22.70 -5.73 3.69
CA LEU A 173 -21.62 -5.22 4.56
C LEU A 173 -21.51 -3.68 4.60
N GLY A 174 -22.19 -2.98 3.68
CA GLY A 174 -22.31 -1.51 3.72
C GLY A 174 -23.21 -0.96 4.83
N GLN A 175 -23.94 -1.81 5.56
CA GLN A 175 -24.86 -1.40 6.63
C GLN A 175 -24.37 -1.74 8.05
N THR A 176 -23.33 -2.55 8.21
CA THR A 176 -22.88 -3.06 9.52
C THR A 176 -21.76 -2.24 10.19
N LEU A 177 -21.34 -1.11 9.59
CA LEU A 177 -20.39 -0.17 10.19
C LEU A 177 -21.07 1.11 10.71
N GLN A 178 -22.27 1.01 11.26
CA GLN A 178 -22.72 2.00 12.24
C GLN A 178 -22.37 1.49 13.65
N PRO A 179 -21.58 2.24 14.44
CA PRO A 179 -21.51 1.96 15.85
C PRO A 179 -22.92 2.16 16.41
N SER A 180 -23.50 1.10 16.95
CA SER A 180 -24.69 1.19 17.78
C SER A 180 -24.33 2.05 19.00
N ILE A 181 -24.59 3.35 18.92
CA ILE A 181 -24.55 4.24 20.08
C ILE A 181 -25.81 3.90 20.89
N TYR A 182 -25.69 2.90 21.77
CA TYR A 182 -26.61 2.71 22.87
C TYR A 182 -26.44 3.90 23.82
N PHE A 183 -27.31 4.91 23.68
CA PHE A 183 -27.54 5.88 24.76
C PHE A 183 -28.40 5.20 25.81
N ASP A 184 -27.76 4.75 26.89
CA ASP A 184 -28.44 4.35 28.11
C ASP A 184 -28.90 5.62 28.83
N THR A 185 -30.18 5.98 28.67
CA THR A 185 -30.82 7.04 29.46
C THR A 185 -31.14 6.51 30.85
N LYS A 186 -30.36 6.93 31.86
CA LYS A 186 -30.82 6.97 33.26
C LYS A 186 -30.26 8.19 33.99
N SER A 187 -31.12 9.17 34.24
CA SER A 187 -31.31 9.86 35.53
C SER A 187 -32.61 10.66 35.46
#